data_AF-A0A7Y5IXM0-F1
#
_entry.id   AF-A0A7Y5IXM0-F1
#
_cell.length_a   1.000
_cell.length_b   1.000
_cell.length_c   1.000
_cell.angle_alpha   90.00
_cell.angle_beta   90.00
_cell.angle_gamma   90.00
#
_symmetry.space_group_name_H-M   'P 1'
#
loop_
_entity.id
_entity.type
_entity.pdbx_description
1 polymer ?
#
loop_
_entity_poly.entity_id
_entity_poly.type
_entity_poly.pdbx_seq_one_letter_code
_entity_poly.pdbx_strand_id
1 'polypeptide(L)'
;AALGSWGETICFDSDVNLQRSMIDDVRPLMVWSMNNNFPRKWAWTNNVGGGDFLVYHDPAGKKQWNSRMKTSYRRIGPNLSEVTYAGTTAKEKIDLSCTAQLMRSDDYVRILYHLRYDVRQEAEYSRLAFFQLGADRYNDHTFGLIARGNAKGLIEEWEPERGGKRYSRTGIECVGQAPWFSLHEGHSRDESNSGAWANRGLVIRSWRARLGGRESHVPFVSVYGTENGSYKSANVELAPPPGLVRLLPGDFVEATLVQLTLPQFAEDYYGPNRGLQEVLPEMENSWRLVHREAAGNAPRVTVSVGNLESEHPIRIRAQGDRAEFALEGGLAHAPVTLSGLSTYREPVLEQESEAVWKGLDQAVHGRDFWQTDFDPITKTWEITWNVGLDSLEPGGAENRFRFRMEP
;
A
#
# COMPACT_ATOMS: atom_id res chain seq x y z
N ALA A 1 4.18 -10.21 6.09
CA ALA A 1 3.13 -9.70 7.00
C ALA A 1 1.82 -10.42 6.68
N ALA A 2 1.00 -10.67 7.70
CA ALA A 2 -0.26 -11.38 7.55
C ALA A 2 -1.40 -10.56 8.13
N LEU A 3 -2.49 -10.47 7.39
CA LEU A 3 -3.77 -9.96 7.83
C LEU A 3 -4.72 -11.16 7.96
N GLY A 4 -5.06 -11.49 9.21
CA GLY A 4 -5.81 -12.69 9.54
C GLY A 4 -4.95 -13.91 9.87
N SER A 5 -5.59 -15.08 10.01
CA SER A 5 -4.99 -16.27 10.64
C SER A 5 -4.73 -17.46 9.70
N TRP A 6 -4.79 -17.27 8.37
CA TRP A 6 -4.83 -18.37 7.40
C TRP A 6 -3.68 -18.42 6.39
N GLY A 7 -2.62 -17.63 6.59
CA GLY A 7 -1.43 -17.68 5.74
C GLY A 7 -0.81 -16.30 5.49
N GLU A 8 -0.30 -16.12 4.29
CA GLU A 8 0.41 -14.92 3.84
C GLU A 8 -0.57 -13.90 3.26
N THR A 9 -0.38 -12.61 3.58
CA THR A 9 -1.06 -11.52 2.87
C THR A 9 -0.09 -10.79 1.95
N ILE A 10 1.09 -10.50 2.46
CA ILE A 10 2.24 -10.06 1.67
C ILE A 10 3.54 -10.62 2.24
N CYS A 11 4.42 -11.15 1.38
CA CYS A 11 5.76 -11.63 1.74
C CYS A 11 6.85 -10.73 1.17
N PHE A 12 7.94 -10.60 1.93
CA PHE A 12 9.10 -9.79 1.55
C PHE A 12 10.39 -10.62 1.61
N ASP A 13 11.10 -10.69 0.50
CA ASP A 13 12.48 -11.23 0.40
C ASP A 13 13.44 -10.04 0.25
N SER A 14 13.71 -9.36 1.37
CA SER A 14 14.47 -8.10 1.38
C SER A 14 15.92 -8.21 0.90
N ASP A 15 16.49 -9.41 0.93
CA ASP A 15 17.83 -9.70 0.39
C ASP A 15 17.76 -10.28 -1.04
N VAL A 16 16.55 -10.54 -1.55
CA VAL A 16 16.26 -11.20 -2.82
C VAL A 16 17.06 -12.50 -2.98
N ASN A 17 17.14 -13.29 -1.90
CA ASN A 17 17.87 -14.54 -1.85
C ASN A 17 17.31 -15.59 -2.82
N LEU A 18 16.01 -15.53 -3.11
CA LEU A 18 15.36 -16.39 -4.09
C LEU A 18 15.64 -15.96 -5.54
N GLN A 19 16.34 -14.82 -5.74
CA GLN A 19 16.63 -14.20 -7.04
C GLN A 19 15.37 -13.90 -7.88
N ARG A 20 14.24 -13.70 -7.19
CA ARG A 20 12.91 -13.44 -7.74
C ARG A 20 12.58 -11.96 -7.66
N SER A 21 12.20 -11.49 -6.47
CA SER A 21 11.72 -10.13 -6.21
C SER A 21 11.83 -9.76 -4.74
N MET A 22 11.61 -8.50 -4.41
CA MET A 22 11.51 -8.06 -3.00
C MET A 22 10.12 -8.25 -2.42
N ILE A 23 9.07 -8.10 -3.23
CA ILE A 23 7.69 -8.41 -2.85
C ILE A 23 7.31 -9.69 -3.59
N ASP A 24 7.12 -10.76 -2.82
CA ASP A 24 6.80 -12.08 -3.36
C ASP A 24 5.29 -12.32 -3.28
N ASP A 25 4.85 -13.25 -2.43
CA ASP A 25 3.45 -13.63 -2.32
C ASP A 25 2.60 -12.43 -1.91
N VAL A 26 1.50 -12.22 -2.63
CA VAL A 26 0.47 -11.22 -2.32
C VAL A 26 -0.88 -11.90 -2.51
N ARG A 27 -1.70 -11.91 -1.47
CA ARG A 27 -2.95 -12.69 -1.47
C ARG A 27 -4.14 -11.82 -1.06
N PRO A 28 -5.33 -12.03 -1.65
CA PRO A 28 -6.53 -11.29 -1.27
C PRO A 28 -7.04 -11.67 0.11
N LEU A 29 -7.79 -10.75 0.69
CA LEU A 29 -8.47 -10.87 1.97
C LEU A 29 -9.94 -11.25 1.75
N MET A 30 -10.45 -12.16 2.59
CA MET A 30 -11.89 -12.46 2.69
C MET A 30 -12.57 -12.90 1.38
N VAL A 31 -11.85 -13.66 0.56
CA VAL A 31 -12.39 -14.33 -0.63
C VAL A 31 -12.25 -15.84 -0.56
N TRP A 32 -13.03 -16.58 -1.34
CA TRP A 32 -13.01 -18.06 -1.29
C TRP A 32 -11.62 -18.65 -1.56
N SER A 33 -11.26 -19.64 -0.74
CA SER A 33 -9.97 -20.31 -0.75
C SER A 33 -9.61 -20.98 -2.07
N MET A 34 -8.31 -21.08 -2.36
CA MET A 34 -7.79 -21.89 -3.46
C MET A 34 -7.85 -23.40 -3.16
N ASN A 35 -7.82 -24.23 -4.21
CA ASN A 35 -7.61 -25.69 -4.14
C ASN A 35 -8.56 -26.43 -3.18
N ASN A 36 -9.82 -25.99 -3.14
CA ASN A 36 -10.89 -26.67 -2.42
C ASN A 36 -12.03 -26.98 -3.39
N ASN A 37 -12.66 -28.15 -3.19
CA ASN A 37 -13.84 -28.55 -3.98
C ASN A 37 -15.10 -27.72 -3.64
N PHE A 38 -15.05 -26.96 -2.54
CA PHE A 38 -16.12 -26.09 -2.05
C PHE A 38 -15.54 -24.79 -1.47
N PRO A 39 -16.28 -23.67 -1.51
CA PRO A 39 -15.86 -22.41 -0.92
C PRO A 39 -15.54 -22.54 0.58
N ARG A 40 -14.33 -22.15 1.00
CA ARG A 40 -13.92 -22.16 2.41
C ARG A 40 -13.46 -20.77 2.85
N LYS A 41 -13.99 -20.30 3.97
CA LYS A 41 -13.56 -19.08 4.65
C LYS A 41 -12.25 -19.32 5.41
N TRP A 42 -11.43 -18.28 5.53
CA TRP A 42 -10.23 -18.26 6.37
C TRP A 42 -9.26 -19.41 6.06
N ALA A 43 -9.00 -19.62 4.76
CA ALA A 43 -8.05 -20.60 4.26
C ALA A 43 -7.20 -19.95 3.15
N TRP A 44 -6.12 -20.60 2.73
CA TRP A 44 -5.22 -20.10 1.68
C TRP A 44 -6.01 -19.62 0.45
N THR A 45 -5.86 -18.35 0.12
CA THR A 45 -6.40 -17.74 -1.11
C THR A 45 -5.34 -17.78 -2.20
N ASN A 46 -5.72 -17.53 -3.44
CA ASN A 46 -4.78 -17.52 -4.55
C ASN A 46 -3.67 -16.47 -4.43
N ASN A 47 -2.50 -16.74 -5.01
CA ASN A 47 -1.39 -15.80 -5.07
C ASN A 47 -1.47 -14.90 -6.31
N VAL A 48 -1.56 -13.59 -6.09
CA VAL A 48 -1.47 -12.55 -7.13
C VAL A 48 -0.16 -11.74 -7.01
N GLY A 49 0.83 -12.36 -6.38
CA GLY A 49 2.10 -11.80 -5.97
C GLY A 49 2.94 -11.12 -7.05
N GLY A 50 3.98 -10.47 -6.54
CA GLY A 50 5.01 -9.80 -7.33
C GLY A 50 5.01 -8.30 -7.14
N GLY A 51 6.17 -7.78 -6.74
CA GLY A 51 6.53 -6.38 -6.72
C GLY A 51 8.04 -6.23 -6.49
N ASP A 52 8.59 -5.07 -6.81
CA ASP A 52 9.97 -4.75 -6.46
C ASP A 52 10.05 -3.26 -6.10
N PHE A 53 10.98 -2.88 -5.23
CA PHE A 53 11.26 -1.48 -4.95
C PHE A 53 12.75 -1.22 -5.24
N LEU A 54 12.98 -0.18 -6.05
CA LEU A 54 14.26 0.13 -6.68
C LEU A 54 14.81 -0.98 -7.59
N VAL A 55 14.23 -1.10 -8.78
CA VAL A 55 14.85 -1.84 -9.88
C VAL A 55 15.86 -0.93 -10.57
N TYR A 56 17.14 -1.34 -10.55
CA TYR A 56 18.22 -0.60 -11.19
C TYR A 56 19.04 -1.53 -12.09
N HIS A 57 19.07 -1.25 -13.38
CA HIS A 57 20.01 -1.88 -14.33
C HIS A 57 20.98 -0.83 -14.87
N ASP A 58 22.27 -1.16 -14.88
CA ASP A 58 23.31 -0.30 -15.43
C ASP A 58 23.21 -0.18 -16.97
N PRO A 59 24.01 0.68 -17.63
CA PRO A 59 23.96 0.83 -19.10
C PRO A 59 24.26 -0.46 -19.88
N ALA A 60 24.93 -1.44 -19.26
CA ALA A 60 25.18 -2.76 -19.86
C ALA A 60 23.99 -3.73 -19.67
N GLY A 61 22.88 -3.27 -19.07
CA GLY A 61 21.68 -4.07 -18.82
C GLY A 61 21.78 -4.97 -17.59
N LYS A 62 22.84 -4.85 -16.78
CA LYS A 62 23.04 -5.71 -15.61
C LYS A 62 22.32 -5.16 -14.39
N LYS A 63 21.48 -6.00 -13.75
CA LYS A 63 20.83 -5.66 -12.48
C LYS A 63 21.88 -5.33 -11.42
N GLN A 64 21.74 -4.16 -10.82
CA GLN A 64 22.54 -3.71 -9.68
C GLN A 64 21.78 -4.11 -8.42
N TRP A 65 22.26 -5.17 -7.76
CA TRP A 65 21.61 -5.69 -6.56
C TRP A 65 21.80 -4.76 -5.36
N ASN A 66 20.83 -4.82 -4.46
CA ASN A 66 20.92 -4.17 -3.16
C ASN A 66 21.91 -4.93 -2.27
N SER A 67 22.54 -4.19 -1.37
CA SER A 67 23.59 -4.66 -0.49
C SER A 67 23.43 -3.99 0.87
N ARG A 68 23.99 -4.62 1.92
CA ARG A 68 23.89 -4.15 3.31
C ARG A 68 22.44 -3.94 3.77
N MET A 69 21.51 -4.73 3.24
CA MET A 69 20.11 -4.67 3.62
C MET A 69 19.94 -4.97 5.11
N LYS A 70 19.09 -4.18 5.76
CA LYS A 70 18.70 -4.29 7.16
C LYS A 70 17.20 -4.14 7.26
N THR A 71 16.63 -4.91 8.18
CA THR A 71 15.21 -4.90 8.47
C THR A 71 15.00 -4.39 9.89
N SER A 72 14.15 -3.37 10.04
CA SER A 72 13.75 -2.81 11.32
C SER A 72 12.26 -3.01 11.51
N TYR A 73 11.89 -3.87 12.45
CA TYR A 73 10.51 -4.07 12.86
C TYR A 73 10.15 -3.02 13.89
N ARG A 74 9.35 -2.02 13.48
CA ARG A 74 8.91 -0.98 14.40
C ARG A 74 7.63 -1.38 15.12
N ARG A 75 6.70 -2.01 14.39
CA ARG A 75 5.41 -2.45 14.90
C ARG A 75 5.05 -3.81 14.31
N ILE A 76 4.58 -4.73 15.14
CA ILE A 76 4.28 -6.10 14.71
C ILE A 76 2.79 -6.26 14.38
N GLY A 77 1.90 -5.64 15.15
CA GLY A 77 0.44 -5.77 15.04
C GLY A 77 -0.22 -5.75 16.44
N PRO A 78 -1.55 -5.91 16.56
CA PRO A 78 -2.46 -6.39 15.51
C PRO A 78 -3.11 -5.29 14.65
N ASN A 79 -2.97 -4.02 15.01
CA ASN A 79 -3.69 -2.92 14.34
C ASN A 79 -2.92 -2.32 13.17
N LEU A 80 -1.60 -2.24 13.31
CA LEU A 80 -0.68 -1.76 12.29
C LEU A 80 0.66 -2.48 12.42
N SER A 81 1.02 -3.24 11.40
CA SER A 81 2.40 -3.71 11.22
C SER A 81 3.19 -2.64 10.48
N GLU A 82 4.41 -2.35 10.92
CA GLU A 82 5.32 -1.36 10.30
C GLU A 82 6.74 -1.92 10.30
N VAL A 83 7.28 -2.13 9.10
CA VAL A 83 8.61 -2.71 8.89
C VAL A 83 9.36 -1.87 7.88
N THR A 84 10.60 -1.50 8.21
CA THR A 84 11.48 -0.77 7.28
C THR A 84 12.58 -1.68 6.76
N TYR A 85 12.72 -1.73 5.44
CA TYR A 85 13.81 -2.39 4.73
C TYR A 85 14.74 -1.32 4.16
N ALA A 86 15.99 -1.29 4.58
CA ALA A 86 16.93 -0.25 4.15
C ALA A 86 18.31 -0.82 3.83
N GLY A 87 18.99 -0.24 2.86
CA GLY A 87 20.31 -0.65 2.40
C GLY A 87 20.83 0.28 1.32
N THR A 88 21.69 -0.24 0.45
CA THR A 88 22.25 0.53 -0.68
C THR A 88 22.43 -0.34 -1.89
N THR A 89 22.30 0.23 -3.09
CA THR A 89 22.66 -0.47 -4.34
C THR A 89 24.15 -0.80 -4.38
N ALA A 90 24.53 -1.73 -5.27
CA ALA A 90 25.92 -2.04 -5.59
C ALA A 90 26.77 -0.77 -5.79
N LYS A 91 28.01 -0.82 -5.30
CA LYS A 91 28.96 0.31 -5.29
C LYS A 91 28.48 1.56 -4.55
N GLU A 92 27.49 1.44 -3.68
CA GLU A 92 27.04 2.51 -2.78
C GLU A 92 26.55 3.76 -3.54
N LYS A 93 25.88 3.55 -4.68
CA LYS A 93 25.41 4.64 -5.55
C LYS A 93 24.11 5.27 -5.05
N ILE A 94 23.16 4.46 -4.61
CA ILE A 94 21.83 4.89 -4.17
C ILE A 94 21.54 4.20 -2.85
N ASP A 95 21.37 4.99 -1.78
CA ASP A 95 20.81 4.50 -0.52
C ASP A 95 19.30 4.32 -0.72
N LEU A 96 18.75 3.23 -0.18
CA LEU A 96 17.34 2.93 -0.25
C LEU A 96 16.74 2.66 1.12
N SER A 97 15.50 3.10 1.30
CA SER A 97 14.64 2.74 2.42
C SER A 97 13.20 2.59 1.93
N CYS A 98 12.57 1.49 2.31
CA CYS A 98 11.15 1.21 2.07
C CYS A 98 10.51 0.81 3.40
N THR A 99 9.64 1.66 3.92
CA THR A 99 8.80 1.32 5.07
C THR A 99 7.47 0.78 4.57
N ALA A 100 7.24 -0.51 4.78
CA ALA A 100 5.99 -1.18 4.45
C ALA A 100 5.09 -1.24 5.69
N GLN A 101 3.82 -0.89 5.50
CA GLN A 101 2.80 -0.87 6.55
C GLN A 101 1.57 -1.65 6.10
N LEU A 102 1.21 -2.66 6.90
CA LEU A 102 -0.01 -3.45 6.72
C LEU A 102 -0.99 -3.08 7.83
N MET A 103 -2.17 -2.63 7.41
CA MET A 103 -3.21 -2.15 8.32
C MET A 103 -4.20 -3.29 8.60
N ARG A 104 -4.74 -3.34 9.83
CA ARG A 104 -5.97 -4.10 10.10
C ARG A 104 -7.07 -3.59 9.17
N SER A 105 -7.77 -4.52 8.55
CA SER A 105 -8.82 -4.24 7.57
C SER A 105 -9.90 -5.32 7.63
N ASP A 106 -11.13 -4.92 7.30
CA ASP A 106 -12.30 -5.79 7.17
C ASP A 106 -12.92 -5.78 5.77
N ASP A 107 -12.34 -5.03 4.83
CA ASP A 107 -12.80 -4.93 3.44
C ASP A 107 -11.84 -5.64 2.48
N TYR A 108 -10.67 -5.06 2.20
CA TYR A 108 -9.63 -5.62 1.34
C TYR A 108 -8.23 -5.19 1.78
N VAL A 109 -7.20 -5.78 1.16
CA VAL A 109 -5.81 -5.56 1.53
C VAL A 109 -5.33 -4.19 1.05
N ARG A 110 -4.76 -3.41 1.98
CA ARG A 110 -4.02 -2.19 1.71
C ARG A 110 -2.63 -2.30 2.30
N ILE A 111 -1.62 -2.05 1.47
CA ILE A 111 -0.24 -2.02 1.91
C ILE A 111 0.31 -0.65 1.54
N LEU A 112 0.67 0.11 2.57
CA LEU A 112 1.23 1.44 2.41
C LEU A 112 2.76 1.31 2.38
N TYR A 113 3.38 2.03 1.45
CA TYR A 113 4.83 2.11 1.33
C TYR A 113 5.28 3.56 1.43
N HIS A 114 6.24 3.83 2.31
CA HIS A 114 7.04 5.04 2.27
C HIS A 114 8.40 4.73 1.66
N LEU A 115 8.65 5.29 0.49
CA LEU A 115 9.91 5.13 -0.23
C LEU A 115 10.80 6.33 0.04
N ARG A 116 12.09 6.07 0.29
CA ARG A 116 13.15 7.07 0.27
C ARG A 116 14.35 6.51 -0.49
N TYR A 117 14.79 7.24 -1.51
CA TYR A 117 16.03 6.98 -2.23
C TYR A 117 16.91 8.23 -2.19
N ASP A 118 18.18 8.05 -1.84
CA ASP A 118 19.19 9.12 -1.80
C ASP A 118 20.35 8.76 -2.72
N VAL A 119 20.54 9.53 -3.79
CA VAL A 119 21.59 9.29 -4.78
C VAL A 119 22.90 9.90 -4.26
N ARG A 120 23.86 9.03 -3.94
CA ARG A 120 25.17 9.40 -3.40
C ARG A 120 26.21 9.60 -4.48
N GLN A 121 26.09 8.86 -5.57
CA GLN A 121 27.01 8.87 -6.69
C GLN A 121 26.23 8.86 -8.00
N GLU A 122 26.88 9.29 -9.08
CA GLU A 122 26.27 9.25 -10.41
C GLU A 122 25.83 7.81 -10.77
N ALA A 123 24.56 7.68 -11.15
CA ALA A 123 23.92 6.41 -11.46
C ALA A 123 23.28 6.48 -12.84
N GLU A 124 24.07 6.19 -13.87
CA GLU A 124 23.58 5.89 -15.21
C GLU A 124 22.82 4.56 -15.21
N TYR A 125 21.73 4.49 -16.00
CA TYR A 125 20.86 3.33 -16.07
C TYR A 125 20.36 3.05 -17.49
N SER A 126 20.14 1.78 -17.80
CA SER A 126 19.34 1.33 -18.95
C SER A 126 17.87 1.10 -18.57
N ARG A 127 17.61 0.81 -17.29
CA ARG A 127 16.29 0.61 -16.71
C ARG A 127 16.31 1.05 -15.25
N LEU A 128 15.31 1.84 -14.87
CA LEU A 128 15.14 2.30 -13.50
C LEU A 128 13.65 2.36 -13.16
N ALA A 129 13.25 1.68 -12.10
CA ALA A 129 11.92 1.80 -11.51
C ALA A 129 12.04 1.99 -10.00
N PHE A 130 11.44 3.06 -9.49
CA PHE A 130 11.35 3.37 -8.06
C PHE A 130 10.42 2.40 -7.32
N PHE A 131 9.42 1.85 -8.01
CA PHE A 131 8.51 0.82 -7.51
C PHE A 131 7.92 0.06 -8.70
N GLN A 132 7.66 -1.24 -8.54
CA GLN A 132 6.93 -2.05 -9.50
C GLN A 132 5.69 -2.66 -8.83
N LEU A 133 4.52 -2.47 -9.45
CA LEU A 133 3.36 -3.32 -9.18
C LEU A 133 3.42 -4.50 -10.16
N GLY A 134 3.76 -5.68 -9.63
CA GLY A 134 4.27 -6.81 -10.40
C GLY A 134 5.80 -6.90 -10.34
N ALA A 135 6.37 -8.05 -10.69
CA ALA A 135 7.80 -8.32 -10.65
C ALA A 135 8.28 -9.07 -11.88
N ASP A 136 9.54 -8.82 -12.27
CA ASP A 136 10.16 -9.45 -13.44
C ASP A 136 10.15 -10.98 -13.38
N ARG A 137 10.36 -11.54 -12.18
CA ARG A 137 10.59 -12.97 -11.95
C ARG A 137 9.62 -13.57 -10.93
N TYR A 138 8.56 -12.83 -10.57
CA TYR A 138 7.56 -13.30 -9.62
C TYR A 138 6.16 -12.75 -9.89
N ASN A 139 5.78 -12.71 -11.17
CA ASN A 139 4.39 -12.49 -11.54
C ASN A 139 3.69 -13.86 -11.71
N ASP A 140 2.92 -14.25 -10.71
CA ASP A 140 2.10 -15.48 -10.73
C ASP A 140 0.68 -15.25 -11.30
N HIS A 141 0.45 -14.07 -11.91
CA HIS A 141 -0.84 -13.66 -12.46
C HIS A 141 -0.67 -12.89 -13.79
N THR A 142 -1.70 -12.92 -14.63
CA THR A 142 -1.92 -11.97 -15.73
C THR A 142 -3.22 -11.21 -15.50
N PHE A 143 -3.47 -10.22 -16.34
CA PHE A 143 -4.62 -9.35 -16.25
C PHE A 143 -5.00 -8.90 -17.66
N GLY A 144 -6.30 -8.86 -17.96
CA GLY A 144 -6.84 -8.43 -19.25
C GLY A 144 -6.54 -6.97 -19.57
N LEU A 145 -6.69 -6.10 -18.58
CA LEU A 145 -6.67 -4.65 -18.77
C LEU A 145 -5.79 -3.93 -17.75
N ILE A 146 -5.14 -2.86 -18.22
CA ILE A 146 -4.61 -1.80 -17.37
C ILE A 146 -5.49 -0.57 -17.52
N ALA A 147 -5.87 0.03 -16.41
CA ALA A 147 -6.49 1.35 -16.38
C ALA A 147 -5.67 2.31 -15.54
N ARG A 148 -5.76 3.60 -15.87
CA ARG A 148 -5.20 4.68 -15.06
C ARG A 148 -6.20 5.81 -14.90
N GLY A 149 -6.05 6.53 -13.80
CA GLY A 149 -6.84 7.72 -13.55
C GLY A 149 -6.31 8.54 -12.39
N ASN A 150 -7.16 9.40 -11.89
CA ASN A 150 -6.93 10.17 -10.67
C ASN A 150 -8.25 10.27 -9.88
N ALA A 151 -8.31 11.11 -8.85
CA ALA A 151 -9.50 11.27 -8.03
C ALA A 151 -10.79 11.61 -8.84
N LYS A 152 -10.66 12.25 -10.02
CA LYS A 152 -11.80 12.58 -10.89
C LYS A 152 -12.35 11.39 -11.68
N GLY A 153 -11.67 10.25 -11.68
CA GLY A 153 -12.09 9.04 -12.39
C GLY A 153 -11.04 8.53 -13.38
N LEU A 154 -11.52 7.68 -14.29
CA LEU A 154 -10.74 7.07 -15.35
C LEU A 154 -10.22 8.11 -16.34
N ILE A 155 -8.96 7.99 -16.71
CA ILE A 155 -8.35 8.73 -17.83
C ILE A 155 -8.24 7.83 -19.06
N GLU A 156 -7.79 6.59 -18.87
CA GLU A 156 -7.48 5.68 -19.96
C GLU A 156 -7.51 4.23 -19.49
N GLU A 157 -7.92 3.32 -20.37
CA GLU A 157 -7.94 1.87 -20.18
C GLU A 157 -7.50 1.16 -21.47
N TRP A 158 -6.69 0.13 -21.36
CA TRP A 158 -6.13 -0.58 -22.51
C TRP A 158 -5.66 -2.00 -22.18
N GLU A 159 -5.56 -2.83 -23.22
CA GLU A 159 -4.91 -4.13 -23.15
C GLU A 159 -3.37 -3.99 -23.14
N PRO A 160 -2.66 -4.58 -22.16
CA PRO A 160 -1.21 -4.46 -22.05
C PRO A 160 -0.47 -5.36 -23.05
N GLU A 161 0.61 -4.88 -23.64
CA GLU A 161 1.60 -5.79 -24.24
C GLU A 161 2.32 -6.58 -23.14
N ARG A 162 2.23 -7.91 -23.22
CA ARG A 162 2.82 -8.84 -22.24
C ARG A 162 4.11 -9.46 -22.74
N GLY A 163 5.08 -9.65 -21.84
CA GLY A 163 6.35 -10.31 -22.12
C GLY A 163 7.30 -9.54 -23.04
N GLY A 164 8.35 -10.21 -23.52
CA GLY A 164 9.35 -9.60 -24.40
C GLY A 164 10.38 -8.71 -23.71
N LYS A 165 10.30 -8.55 -22.38
CA LYS A 165 11.29 -7.83 -21.55
C LYS A 165 11.64 -6.45 -22.12
N ARG A 166 10.59 -5.70 -22.46
CA ARG A 166 10.70 -4.37 -23.05
C ARG A 166 9.60 -3.47 -22.52
N TYR A 167 9.84 -2.17 -22.61
CA TYR A 167 8.80 -1.19 -22.39
C TYR A 167 7.82 -1.19 -23.57
N SER A 168 6.54 -1.27 -23.26
CA SER A 168 5.45 -1.04 -24.22
C SER A 168 4.92 0.38 -24.15
N ARG A 169 5.04 1.03 -22.98
CA ARG A 169 4.76 2.44 -22.76
C ARG A 169 5.77 3.02 -21.79
N THR A 170 6.17 4.27 -22.02
CA THR A 170 7.06 5.02 -21.12
C THR A 170 6.58 6.44 -20.97
N GLY A 171 6.98 7.12 -19.90
CA GLY A 171 6.74 8.55 -19.77
C GLY A 171 5.30 8.95 -19.52
N ILE A 172 4.49 8.05 -18.96
CA ILE A 172 3.11 8.35 -18.61
C ILE A 172 3.12 9.27 -17.38
N GLU A 173 2.86 10.55 -17.59
CA GLU A 173 2.78 11.53 -16.51
C GLU A 173 1.56 11.25 -15.60
N CYS A 174 1.79 11.25 -14.29
CA CYS A 174 0.76 11.02 -13.28
C CYS A 174 0.14 12.37 -12.84
N VAL A 175 -0.91 12.79 -13.52
CA VAL A 175 -1.57 14.09 -13.31
C VAL A 175 -2.79 14.01 -12.39
N GLY A 176 -3.02 15.09 -11.64
CA GLY A 176 -4.17 15.24 -10.73
C GLY A 176 -3.92 14.66 -9.34
N GLN A 177 -4.94 14.74 -8.48
CA GLN A 177 -4.87 14.23 -7.10
C GLN A 177 -5.05 12.72 -7.07
N ALA A 178 -4.28 12.04 -6.21
CA ALA A 178 -4.28 10.59 -6.06
C ALA A 178 -4.24 9.81 -7.41
N PRO A 179 -3.20 10.00 -8.26
CA PRO A 179 -3.05 9.19 -9.45
C PRO A 179 -3.06 7.71 -9.11
N TRP A 180 -3.74 6.90 -9.92
CA TRP A 180 -3.90 5.49 -9.65
C TRP A 180 -3.80 4.64 -10.92
N PHE A 181 -3.45 3.37 -10.73
CA PHE A 181 -3.36 2.35 -11.76
C PHE A 181 -4.05 1.08 -11.29
N SER A 182 -4.86 0.48 -12.16
CA SER A 182 -5.54 -0.80 -11.92
C SER A 182 -5.03 -1.83 -12.92
N LEU A 183 -4.67 -3.02 -12.42
CA LEU A 183 -4.47 -4.23 -13.20
C LEU A 183 -5.64 -5.16 -12.87
N HIS A 184 -6.58 -5.27 -13.79
CA HIS A 184 -7.85 -5.95 -13.57
C HIS A 184 -8.19 -6.93 -14.70
N GLU A 185 -9.26 -7.70 -14.50
CA GLU A 185 -9.44 -8.98 -15.20
C GLU A 185 -8.26 -9.92 -14.91
N GLY A 186 -7.87 -9.97 -13.64
CA GLY A 186 -6.83 -10.86 -13.15
C GLY A 186 -7.17 -12.33 -13.39
N HIS A 187 -6.22 -13.11 -13.89
CA HIS A 187 -6.35 -14.55 -14.06
C HIS A 187 -5.07 -15.28 -13.62
N SER A 188 -5.27 -16.51 -13.16
CA SER A 188 -4.20 -17.39 -12.71
C SER A 188 -3.25 -17.74 -13.86
N ARG A 189 -1.99 -17.99 -13.53
CA ARG A 189 -1.06 -18.72 -14.41
C ARG A 189 -1.46 -20.19 -14.56
N ASP A 190 -2.08 -20.73 -13.53
CA ASP A 190 -2.48 -22.13 -13.42
C ASP A 190 -4.00 -22.21 -13.31
N GLU A 191 -4.64 -22.47 -14.44
CA GLU A 191 -6.10 -22.59 -14.57
C GLU A 191 -6.66 -23.84 -13.87
N SER A 192 -5.80 -24.76 -13.41
CA SER A 192 -6.23 -25.92 -12.62
C SER A 192 -6.50 -25.59 -11.16
N ASN A 193 -6.01 -24.44 -10.67
CA ASN A 193 -6.30 -23.99 -9.31
C ASN A 193 -7.71 -23.39 -9.24
N SER A 194 -8.56 -23.97 -8.39
CA SER A 194 -9.87 -23.40 -8.04
C SER A 194 -9.72 -22.25 -7.05
N GLY A 195 -10.81 -21.51 -6.80
CA GLY A 195 -10.90 -20.45 -5.79
C GLY A 195 -10.93 -19.04 -6.37
N ALA A 196 -11.24 -18.07 -5.52
CA ALA A 196 -11.39 -16.68 -5.93
C ALA A 196 -10.03 -16.06 -6.28
N TRP A 197 -10.02 -15.20 -7.29
CA TRP A 197 -8.85 -14.43 -7.70
C TRP A 197 -8.97 -12.96 -7.26
N ALA A 198 -7.96 -12.15 -7.61
CA ALA A 198 -7.89 -10.76 -7.19
C ALA A 198 -7.35 -9.84 -8.28
N ASN A 199 -7.83 -8.61 -8.26
CA ASN A 199 -7.26 -7.49 -9.00
C ASN A 199 -6.24 -6.75 -8.14
N ARG A 200 -5.34 -6.01 -8.80
CA ARG A 200 -4.30 -5.24 -8.11
C ARG A 200 -4.37 -3.78 -8.48
N GLY A 201 -4.09 -2.93 -7.50
CA GLY A 201 -4.08 -1.48 -7.70
C GLY A 201 -2.85 -0.83 -7.10
N LEU A 202 -2.47 0.32 -7.65
CA LEU A 202 -1.49 1.23 -7.08
C LEU A 202 -2.12 2.62 -6.99
N VAL A 203 -2.03 3.26 -5.83
CA VAL A 203 -2.40 4.67 -5.64
C VAL A 203 -1.17 5.45 -5.17
N ILE A 204 -0.89 6.59 -5.79
CA ILE A 204 0.20 7.49 -5.41
C ILE A 204 -0.40 8.58 -4.50
N ARG A 205 -0.07 8.56 -3.21
CA ARG A 205 -0.57 9.52 -2.21
C ARG A 205 0.31 10.75 -2.08
N SER A 206 1.63 10.58 -2.15
CA SER A 206 2.57 11.70 -2.17
C SER A 206 3.77 11.41 -3.05
N TRP A 207 4.35 12.48 -3.61
CA TRP A 207 5.55 12.43 -4.43
C TRP A 207 6.37 13.71 -4.24
N ARG A 208 7.66 13.54 -3.97
CA ARG A 208 8.65 14.61 -3.97
C ARG A 208 9.97 14.04 -4.46
N ALA A 209 10.54 14.63 -5.49
CA ALA A 209 11.79 14.13 -6.03
C ALA A 209 12.64 15.24 -6.64
N ARG A 210 13.95 15.03 -6.62
CA ARG A 210 14.92 15.73 -7.46
C ARG A 210 15.60 14.70 -8.35
N LEU A 211 15.49 14.85 -9.66
CA LEU A 211 15.97 13.90 -10.66
C LEU A 211 16.73 14.64 -11.76
N GLY A 212 17.94 14.20 -12.06
CA GLY A 212 18.84 14.90 -12.99
C GLY A 212 19.24 16.29 -12.51
N GLY A 213 19.31 16.50 -11.20
CA GLY A 213 19.58 17.80 -10.58
C GLY A 213 18.41 18.80 -10.64
N ARG A 214 17.21 18.37 -11.04
CA ARG A 214 16.00 19.23 -11.15
C ARG A 214 14.87 18.69 -10.31
N GLU A 215 14.08 19.58 -9.72
CA GLU A 215 12.86 19.18 -9.02
C GLU A 215 11.88 18.52 -10.01
N SER A 216 11.33 17.37 -9.61
CA SER A 216 10.32 16.61 -10.36
C SER A 216 9.04 16.60 -9.54
N HIS A 217 8.12 17.49 -9.88
CA HIS A 217 6.88 17.70 -9.12
C HIS A 217 5.81 16.62 -9.36
N VAL A 218 5.95 15.86 -10.44
CA VAL A 218 5.03 14.76 -10.79
C VAL A 218 5.82 13.47 -10.96
N PRO A 219 5.22 12.32 -10.59
CA PRO A 219 5.77 11.02 -10.95
C PRO A 219 5.45 10.65 -12.39
N PHE A 220 6.28 9.78 -12.96
CA PHE A 220 6.04 9.14 -14.25
C PHE A 220 5.86 7.65 -14.07
N VAL A 221 5.12 7.03 -14.98
CA VAL A 221 4.93 5.59 -15.01
C VAL A 221 5.29 5.02 -16.38
N SER A 222 5.80 3.80 -16.37
CA SER A 222 6.05 2.99 -17.56
C SER A 222 5.38 1.63 -17.43
N VAL A 223 5.09 0.99 -18.57
CA VAL A 223 4.58 -0.37 -18.63
C VAL A 223 5.66 -1.26 -19.23
N TYR A 224 6.06 -2.30 -18.49
CA TYR A 224 7.14 -3.19 -18.88
C TYR A 224 6.65 -4.63 -18.97
N GLY A 225 6.88 -5.30 -20.11
CA GLY A 225 6.51 -6.70 -20.29
C GLY A 225 7.43 -7.65 -19.51
N THR A 226 6.89 -8.53 -18.68
CA THR A 226 7.63 -9.47 -17.81
C THR A 226 7.48 -10.91 -18.26
N GLU A 227 8.45 -11.76 -17.89
CA GLU A 227 8.41 -13.19 -18.18
C GLU A 227 8.85 -14.00 -16.96
N ASN A 228 7.94 -14.81 -16.43
CA ASN A 228 8.22 -15.78 -15.37
C ASN A 228 8.18 -17.20 -15.97
N GLY A 229 9.34 -17.65 -16.49
CA GLY A 229 9.40 -18.83 -17.34
C GLY A 229 8.74 -18.58 -18.70
N SER A 230 7.83 -19.46 -19.13
CA SER A 230 7.04 -19.29 -20.36
C SER A 230 5.88 -18.30 -20.22
N TYR A 231 5.56 -17.87 -19.00
CA TYR A 231 4.40 -17.04 -18.73
C TYR A 231 4.72 -15.56 -18.91
N LYS A 232 3.94 -14.90 -19.77
CA LYS A 232 4.12 -13.50 -20.15
C LYS A 232 3.08 -12.64 -19.45
N SER A 233 3.53 -11.61 -18.75
CA SER A 233 2.69 -10.62 -18.09
C SER A 233 3.27 -9.21 -18.31
N ALA A 234 2.81 -8.22 -17.57
CA ALA A 234 3.38 -6.88 -17.56
C ALA A 234 3.38 -6.28 -16.14
N ASN A 235 4.20 -5.25 -15.95
CA ASN A 235 4.28 -4.46 -14.73
C ASN A 235 3.88 -3.02 -15.01
N VAL A 236 3.36 -2.37 -13.97
CA VAL A 236 3.32 -0.90 -13.86
C VAL A 236 4.53 -0.48 -13.03
N GLU A 237 5.36 0.40 -13.60
CA GLU A 237 6.61 0.87 -12.97
C GLU A 237 6.56 2.36 -12.69
N LEU A 238 6.76 2.77 -11.44
CA LEU A 238 7.03 4.15 -11.08
C LEU A 238 8.44 4.50 -11.58
N ALA A 239 8.56 5.40 -12.55
CA ALA A 239 9.74 5.59 -13.38
C ALA A 239 10.27 7.03 -13.35
N PRO A 240 11.53 7.26 -13.76
CA PRO A 240 12.06 8.59 -14.04
C PRO A 240 11.32 9.29 -15.19
N PRO A 241 11.46 10.63 -15.31
CA PRO A 241 10.93 11.37 -16.45
C PRO A 241 11.57 10.93 -17.78
N PRO A 242 10.85 11.07 -18.92
CA PRO A 242 11.36 10.73 -20.25
C PRO A 242 12.69 11.41 -20.56
N GLY A 243 13.60 10.65 -21.19
CA GLY A 243 14.90 11.16 -21.64
C GLY A 243 15.95 11.32 -20.54
N LEU A 244 15.59 11.16 -19.26
CA LEU A 244 16.58 11.05 -18.20
C LEU A 244 17.23 9.65 -18.25
N VAL A 245 18.56 9.61 -18.29
CA VAL A 245 19.35 8.36 -18.39
C VAL A 245 20.34 8.18 -17.23
N ARG A 246 20.40 9.17 -16.34
CA ARG A 246 21.27 9.13 -15.15
C ARG A 246 20.69 9.95 -14.01
N LEU A 247 20.94 9.48 -12.79
CA LEU A 247 20.76 10.28 -11.58
C LEU A 247 22.10 10.88 -11.15
N LEU A 248 22.05 12.07 -10.56
CA LEU A 248 23.21 12.81 -10.08
C LEU A 248 23.31 12.76 -8.56
N PRO A 249 24.51 12.91 -7.97
CA PRO A 249 24.66 13.06 -6.53
C PRO A 249 23.75 14.17 -5.98
N GLY A 250 23.00 13.85 -4.92
CA GLY A 250 22.00 14.73 -4.33
C GLY A 250 20.59 14.56 -4.92
N ASP A 251 20.40 13.88 -6.05
CA ASP A 251 19.07 13.45 -6.46
C ASP A 251 18.42 12.59 -5.37
N PHE A 252 17.10 12.67 -5.26
CA PHE A 252 16.35 11.89 -4.29
C PHE A 252 14.93 11.62 -4.78
N VAL A 253 14.31 10.60 -4.19
CA VAL A 253 12.88 10.33 -4.33
C VAL A 253 12.31 10.06 -2.95
N GLU A 254 11.16 10.67 -2.68
CA GLU A 254 10.33 10.41 -1.52
C GLU A 254 8.89 10.24 -2.01
N ALA A 255 8.27 9.10 -1.68
CA ALA A 255 6.94 8.77 -2.17
C ALA A 255 6.14 7.97 -1.15
N THR A 256 4.82 8.21 -1.13
CA THR A 256 3.87 7.39 -0.39
C THR A 256 2.95 6.68 -1.37
N LEU A 257 2.96 5.36 -1.35
CA LEU A 257 2.21 4.51 -2.28
C LEU A 257 1.27 3.57 -1.52
N VAL A 258 0.09 3.30 -2.07
CA VAL A 258 -0.81 2.26 -1.57
C VAL A 258 -0.94 1.18 -2.64
N GLN A 259 -0.50 -0.04 -2.32
CA GLN A 259 -0.81 -1.22 -3.11
C GLN A 259 -2.11 -1.85 -2.60
N LEU A 260 -2.97 -2.24 -3.54
CA LEU A 260 -4.26 -2.84 -3.28
C LEU A 260 -4.30 -4.26 -3.82
N THR A 261 -4.95 -5.15 -3.06
CA THR A 261 -5.35 -6.48 -3.52
C THR A 261 -6.84 -6.64 -3.29
N LEU A 262 -7.61 -6.63 -4.39
CA LEU A 262 -9.04 -6.39 -4.41
C LEU A 262 -9.80 -7.65 -4.84
N PRO A 263 -10.96 -7.98 -4.24
CA PRO A 263 -11.83 -9.03 -4.77
C PRO A 263 -12.28 -8.69 -6.19
N GLN A 264 -12.43 -9.70 -7.04
CA GLN A 264 -12.96 -9.50 -8.39
C GLN A 264 -14.48 -9.48 -8.41
N PHE A 265 -15.12 -10.40 -7.70
CA PHE A 265 -16.56 -10.60 -7.76
C PHE A 265 -17.18 -10.56 -6.35
N ALA A 266 -18.41 -10.06 -6.27
CA ALA A 266 -19.19 -10.01 -5.05
C ALA A 266 -19.53 -11.41 -4.55
N GLU A 267 -19.81 -12.34 -5.46
CA GLU A 267 -20.08 -13.75 -5.10
C GLU A 267 -18.89 -14.43 -4.43
N ASP A 268 -17.67 -13.95 -4.68
CA ASP A 268 -16.42 -14.46 -4.11
C ASP A 268 -16.09 -13.87 -2.73
N TYR A 269 -16.65 -12.71 -2.40
CA TYR A 269 -16.31 -11.95 -1.21
C TYR A 269 -17.23 -12.30 -0.03
N TYR A 270 -16.63 -12.73 1.08
CA TYR A 270 -17.36 -13.11 2.29
C TYR A 270 -17.15 -12.17 3.48
N GLY A 271 -16.39 -11.10 3.30
CA GLY A 271 -16.02 -10.19 4.38
C GLY A 271 -17.20 -9.37 4.90
N PRO A 272 -17.08 -8.81 6.12
CA PRO A 272 -18.20 -8.18 6.82
C PRO A 272 -18.44 -6.71 6.41
N ASN A 273 -17.53 -6.09 5.67
CA ASN A 273 -17.61 -4.66 5.39
C ASN A 273 -18.83 -4.31 4.52
N ARG A 274 -19.80 -3.59 5.10
CA ARG A 274 -21.08 -3.26 4.43
C ARG A 274 -20.90 -2.30 3.26
N GLY A 275 -20.02 -1.30 3.40
CA GLY A 275 -19.76 -0.33 2.35
C GLY A 275 -19.21 -0.98 1.08
N LEU A 276 -18.34 -1.98 1.23
CA LEU A 276 -17.84 -2.78 0.12
C LEU A 276 -18.92 -3.73 -0.42
N GLN A 277 -19.68 -4.43 0.43
CA GLN A 277 -20.75 -5.34 -0.01
C GLN A 277 -21.80 -4.64 -0.89
N GLU A 278 -22.11 -3.38 -0.60
CA GLU A 278 -23.09 -2.61 -1.36
C GLU A 278 -22.57 -2.23 -2.76
N VAL A 279 -21.31 -1.80 -2.87
CA VAL A 279 -20.76 -1.28 -4.13
C VAL A 279 -20.11 -2.35 -5.02
N LEU A 280 -19.65 -3.46 -4.43
CA LEU A 280 -18.87 -4.48 -5.15
C LEU A 280 -19.62 -5.07 -6.35
N PRO A 281 -20.93 -5.41 -6.29
CA PRO A 281 -21.67 -5.94 -7.45
C PRO A 281 -21.68 -5.02 -8.68
N GLU A 282 -21.55 -3.70 -8.49
CA GLU A 282 -21.55 -2.71 -9.59
C GLU A 282 -20.12 -2.35 -10.08
N MET A 283 -19.11 -2.85 -9.38
CA MET A 283 -17.70 -2.54 -9.60
C MET A 283 -16.86 -3.78 -9.93
N GLU A 284 -17.51 -4.93 -10.08
CA GLU A 284 -16.85 -6.22 -10.28
C GLU A 284 -15.82 -6.18 -11.41
N ASN A 285 -14.70 -6.82 -11.12
CA ASN A 285 -13.59 -7.10 -12.02
C ASN A 285 -13.11 -5.90 -12.85
N SER A 286 -13.24 -4.69 -12.31
CA SER A 286 -12.94 -3.43 -13.02
C SER A 286 -11.97 -2.54 -12.24
N TRP A 287 -11.57 -1.43 -12.84
CA TRP A 287 -10.79 -0.37 -12.19
C TRP A 287 -11.54 0.40 -11.10
N ARG A 288 -12.86 0.28 -11.02
CA ARG A 288 -13.71 1.15 -10.18
C ARG A 288 -13.39 1.06 -8.70
N LEU A 289 -13.01 -0.10 -8.17
CA LEU A 289 -12.58 -0.23 -6.77
C LEU A 289 -11.24 0.49 -6.49
N VAL A 290 -10.30 0.47 -7.45
CA VAL A 290 -9.05 1.25 -7.34
C VAL A 290 -9.36 2.75 -7.33
N HIS A 291 -10.29 3.20 -8.17
CA HIS A 291 -10.74 4.59 -8.14
C HIS A 291 -11.48 4.95 -6.85
N ARG A 292 -12.38 4.09 -6.36
CA ARG A 292 -13.05 4.25 -5.05
C ARG A 292 -12.00 4.47 -3.97
N GLU A 293 -10.97 3.64 -3.91
CA GLU A 293 -9.86 3.81 -2.98
C GLU A 293 -9.13 5.14 -3.16
N ALA A 294 -8.75 5.47 -4.40
CA ALA A 294 -7.99 6.68 -4.68
C ALA A 294 -8.74 7.96 -4.30
N ALA A 295 -10.03 8.04 -4.65
CA ALA A 295 -10.88 9.21 -4.41
C ALA A 295 -11.48 9.25 -3.00
N GLY A 296 -11.91 8.11 -2.46
CA GLY A 296 -12.62 8.01 -1.19
C GLY A 296 -11.72 7.84 0.03
N ASN A 297 -10.63 7.08 -0.08
CA ASN A 297 -9.71 6.82 1.04
C ASN A 297 -8.58 7.86 1.13
N ALA A 298 -8.94 9.14 1.16
CA ALA A 298 -8.03 10.26 1.33
C ALA A 298 -8.48 11.11 2.53
N PRO A 299 -8.38 10.58 3.76
CA PRO A 299 -8.93 11.24 4.94
C PRO A 299 -8.25 12.60 5.16
N ARG A 300 -9.06 13.65 5.33
CA ARG A 300 -8.57 14.95 5.79
C ARG A 300 -8.64 15.02 7.30
N VAL A 301 -7.53 15.39 7.93
CA VAL A 301 -7.40 15.42 9.38
C VAL A 301 -7.32 16.86 9.87
N THR A 302 -8.26 17.26 10.72
CA THR A 302 -8.19 18.54 11.44
C THR A 302 -7.94 18.25 12.91
N VAL A 303 -6.81 18.72 13.45
CA VAL A 303 -6.45 18.50 14.86
C VAL A 303 -6.73 19.76 15.67
N SER A 304 -7.57 19.65 16.70
CA SER A 304 -7.87 20.74 17.65
C SER A 304 -7.02 20.66 18.93
N VAL A 305 -6.59 19.46 19.32
CA VAL A 305 -5.63 19.26 20.43
C VAL A 305 -4.57 18.25 20.00
N GLY A 306 -3.30 18.61 20.18
CA GLY A 306 -2.14 17.85 19.68
C GLY A 306 -1.59 18.41 18.36
N ASN A 307 -0.77 17.62 17.67
CA ASN A 307 -0.17 18.01 16.39
C ASN A 307 -0.17 16.85 15.39
N LEU A 308 -0.65 17.10 14.17
CA LEU A 308 -0.59 16.13 13.07
C LEU A 308 0.87 15.91 12.63
N GLU A 309 1.33 14.66 12.66
CA GLU A 309 2.68 14.27 12.22
C GLU A 309 2.68 13.55 10.87
N SER A 310 1.61 12.82 10.55
CA SER A 310 1.43 12.12 9.27
C SER A 310 -0.06 11.93 8.97
N GLU A 311 -0.42 11.93 7.69
CA GLU A 311 -1.78 11.60 7.20
C GLU A 311 -1.91 10.15 6.72
N HIS A 312 -0.79 9.49 6.38
CA HIS A 312 -0.77 8.13 5.86
C HIS A 312 0.35 7.33 6.55
N PRO A 313 0.03 6.38 7.44
CA PRO A 313 -1.22 6.36 8.21
C PRO A 313 -1.32 7.62 9.09
N ILE A 314 -2.51 7.87 9.63
CA ILE A 314 -2.73 9.05 10.46
C ILE A 314 -1.93 8.90 11.75
N ARG A 315 -1.09 9.90 12.04
CA ARG A 315 -0.32 9.99 13.29
C ARG A 315 -0.46 11.38 13.89
N ILE A 316 -0.89 11.44 15.14
CA ILE A 316 -1.11 12.68 15.88
C ILE A 316 -0.29 12.60 17.17
N ARG A 317 0.58 13.57 17.39
CA ARG A 317 1.27 13.76 18.66
C ARG A 317 0.30 14.34 19.68
N ALA A 318 0.07 13.61 20.76
CA ALA A 318 -0.77 14.06 21.87
C ALA A 318 -0.11 15.22 22.64
N GLN A 319 -0.94 16.08 23.22
CA GLN A 319 -0.54 17.15 24.11
C GLN A 319 -1.04 16.81 25.52
N GLY A 320 -0.13 16.57 26.47
CA GLY A 320 -0.49 16.22 27.84
C GLY A 320 -1.40 14.99 27.92
N ASP A 321 -1.04 13.94 27.18
CA ASP A 321 -1.80 12.69 27.06
C ASP A 321 -3.22 12.85 26.51
N ARG A 322 -3.46 13.91 25.73
CA ARG A 322 -4.75 14.20 25.08
C ARG A 322 -4.58 14.52 23.61
N ALA A 323 -5.57 14.17 22.81
CA ALA A 323 -5.69 14.62 21.43
C ALA A 323 -7.16 14.75 21.06
N GLU A 324 -7.47 15.71 20.20
CA GLU A 324 -8.82 15.92 19.66
C GLU A 324 -8.68 16.22 18.17
N PHE A 325 -9.47 15.53 17.35
CA PHE A 325 -9.35 15.61 15.91
C PHE A 325 -10.65 15.22 15.19
N ALA A 326 -10.84 15.77 14.00
CA ALA A 326 -11.90 15.42 13.07
C ALA A 326 -11.30 14.77 11.81
N LEU A 327 -12.00 13.76 11.30
CA LEU A 327 -11.68 13.04 10.07
C LEU A 327 -12.83 13.18 9.07
N GLU A 328 -12.51 13.66 7.87
CA GLU A 328 -13.44 13.68 6.75
C GLU A 328 -12.99 12.73 5.65
N GLY A 329 -13.92 11.93 5.11
CA GLY A 329 -13.60 10.89 4.13
C GLY A 329 -12.92 9.68 4.79
N GLY A 330 -12.25 8.86 3.96
CA GLY A 330 -11.75 7.55 4.37
C GLY A 330 -12.67 6.42 3.91
N LEU A 331 -12.15 5.19 3.91
CA LEU A 331 -12.92 3.98 3.63
C LEU A 331 -12.59 2.93 4.68
N ALA A 332 -13.60 2.12 5.00
CA ALA A 332 -13.51 1.01 5.94
C ALA A 332 -12.81 1.43 7.23
N HIS A 333 -11.77 0.71 7.63
CA HIS A 333 -10.97 1.02 8.80
C HIS A 333 -9.71 1.82 8.44
N ALA A 334 -9.50 2.95 9.11
CA ALA A 334 -8.27 3.74 9.02
C ALA A 334 -7.46 3.65 10.32
N PRO A 335 -6.15 3.34 10.28
CA PRO A 335 -5.31 3.40 11.46
C PRO A 335 -5.04 4.84 11.89
N VAL A 336 -5.22 5.11 13.19
CA VAL A 336 -4.86 6.38 13.84
C VAL A 336 -3.93 6.07 15.00
N THR A 337 -2.71 6.60 14.94
CA THR A 337 -1.72 6.51 16.01
C THR A 337 -1.65 7.81 16.80
N LEU A 338 -1.79 7.69 18.12
CA LEU A 338 -1.57 8.76 19.08
C LEU A 338 -0.16 8.57 19.65
N SER A 339 0.74 9.53 19.45
CA SER A 339 2.16 9.45 19.85
C SER A 339 2.49 10.43 20.97
N GLY A 340 3.66 10.25 21.62
CA GLY A 340 4.14 11.17 22.65
C GLY A 340 3.49 10.98 24.02
N LEU A 341 2.94 9.80 24.29
CA LEU A 341 2.18 9.50 25.49
C LEU A 341 3.11 9.17 26.67
N SER A 342 2.77 9.63 27.87
CA SER A 342 3.57 9.41 29.08
C SER A 342 3.43 7.99 29.64
N THR A 343 2.31 7.33 29.33
CA THR A 343 1.96 5.97 29.77
C THR A 343 1.32 5.20 28.62
N TYR A 344 0.97 3.93 28.85
CA TYR A 344 0.21 3.09 27.93
C TYR A 344 -1.09 2.57 28.55
N ARG A 345 -1.38 2.98 29.78
CA ARG A 345 -2.44 2.41 30.60
C ARG A 345 -3.75 3.17 30.40
N GLU A 346 -4.84 2.40 30.44
CA GLU A 346 -6.22 2.90 30.38
C GLU A 346 -6.47 3.97 29.29
N PRO A 347 -6.09 3.68 28.03
CA PRO A 347 -6.34 4.61 26.94
C PRO A 347 -7.83 4.64 26.57
N VAL A 348 -8.38 5.83 26.39
CA VAL A 348 -9.77 6.03 25.99
C VAL A 348 -9.80 6.87 24.72
N LEU A 349 -10.37 6.29 23.67
CA LEU A 349 -10.75 7.01 22.45
C LEU A 349 -12.27 7.04 22.40
N GLU A 350 -12.85 8.24 22.26
CA GLU A 350 -14.28 8.43 22.07
C GLU A 350 -14.56 9.03 20.71
N GLN A 351 -15.70 8.68 20.14
CA GLN A 351 -16.24 9.23 18.91
C GLN A 351 -17.53 9.98 19.21
N GLU A 352 -17.73 11.13 18.57
CA GLU A 352 -18.98 11.89 18.65
C GLU A 352 -20.04 11.26 17.74
N SER A 353 -21.23 11.01 18.31
CA SER A 353 -22.41 10.52 17.59
C SER A 353 -23.64 11.21 18.17
N GLU A 354 -24.42 11.90 17.33
CA GLU A 354 -25.63 12.64 17.74
C GLU A 354 -25.37 13.62 18.91
N ALA A 355 -24.25 14.36 18.84
CA ALA A 355 -23.76 15.27 19.89
C ALA A 355 -23.46 14.61 21.25
N VAL A 356 -23.32 13.28 21.28
CA VAL A 356 -22.91 12.50 22.45
C VAL A 356 -21.57 11.83 22.18
N TRP A 357 -20.62 11.99 23.10
CA TRP A 357 -19.35 11.29 23.06
C TRP A 357 -19.53 9.87 23.61
N LYS A 358 -19.17 8.87 22.81
CA LYS A 358 -19.23 7.45 23.19
C LYS A 358 -17.84 6.84 23.06
N GLY A 359 -17.46 6.01 24.04
CA GLY A 359 -16.22 5.24 23.98
C GLY A 359 -16.22 4.35 22.75
N LEU A 360 -15.15 4.41 21.95
CA LEU A 360 -14.95 3.50 20.86
C LEU A 360 -14.56 2.13 21.44
N ASP A 361 -15.48 1.18 21.34
CA ASP A 361 -15.27 -0.21 21.75
C ASP A 361 -15.46 -1.12 20.55
N GLN A 362 -14.39 -1.80 20.16
CA GLN A 362 -14.36 -2.78 19.07
C GLN A 362 -13.93 -4.17 19.58
N ALA A 363 -14.11 -4.40 20.88
CA ALA A 363 -13.72 -5.63 21.54
C ALA A 363 -14.40 -6.87 20.94
N VAL A 364 -13.61 -7.91 20.70
CA VAL A 364 -14.13 -9.29 20.49
C VAL A 364 -13.76 -10.14 21.71
N HIS A 365 -12.53 -10.01 22.18
CA HIS A 365 -11.99 -10.68 23.36
C HIS A 365 -11.52 -9.69 24.43
N GLY A 366 -12.17 -8.52 24.52
CA GLY A 366 -11.88 -7.47 25.50
C GLY A 366 -10.97 -6.39 24.93
N ARG A 367 -9.81 -6.15 25.54
CA ARG A 367 -8.90 -5.06 25.14
C ARG A 367 -8.08 -5.39 23.88
N ASP A 368 -8.69 -5.98 22.86
CA ASP A 368 -8.04 -6.56 21.66
C ASP A 368 -8.16 -5.68 20.40
N PHE A 369 -8.46 -4.40 20.57
CA PHE A 369 -8.74 -3.48 19.46
C PHE A 369 -7.88 -2.22 19.41
N TRP A 370 -6.91 -2.11 20.32
CA TRP A 370 -5.85 -1.11 20.25
C TRP A 370 -4.49 -1.76 20.46
N GLN A 371 -3.46 -1.14 19.89
CA GLN A 371 -2.09 -1.62 19.93
C GLN A 371 -1.21 -0.58 20.61
N THR A 372 -0.34 -1.02 21.52
CA THR A 372 0.66 -0.16 22.17
C THR A 372 2.04 -0.47 21.64
N ASP A 373 2.81 0.57 21.35
CA ASP A 373 4.22 0.50 21.01
C ASP A 373 5.00 1.51 21.86
N PHE A 374 6.23 1.16 22.26
CA PHE A 374 7.14 2.08 22.95
C PHE A 374 8.12 2.68 21.95
N ASP A 375 8.25 4.02 21.93
CA ASP A 375 9.27 4.70 21.15
C ASP A 375 10.54 4.90 22.01
N PRO A 376 11.63 4.15 21.75
CA PRO A 376 12.84 4.24 22.55
C PRO A 376 13.63 5.55 22.32
N ILE A 377 13.39 6.27 21.21
CA ILE A 377 14.09 7.52 20.90
C ILE A 377 13.53 8.63 21.77
N THR A 378 12.21 8.77 21.79
CA THR A 378 11.54 9.81 22.58
C THR A 378 11.25 9.38 24.02
N LYS A 379 11.38 8.07 24.32
CA LYS A 379 11.00 7.44 25.59
C LYS A 379 9.54 7.69 25.96
N THR A 380 8.68 7.65 24.95
CA THR A 380 7.23 7.82 25.09
C THR A 380 6.50 6.62 24.52
N TRP A 381 5.20 6.54 24.76
CA TRP A 381 4.33 5.50 24.24
C TRP A 381 3.55 6.00 23.03
N GLU A 382 3.14 5.04 22.22
CA GLU A 382 2.24 5.21 21.08
C GLU A 382 1.08 4.25 21.21
N ILE A 383 -0.12 4.69 20.88
CA ILE A 383 -1.29 3.81 20.84
C ILE A 383 -2.00 3.97 19.50
N THR A 384 -2.28 2.85 18.85
CA THR A 384 -2.91 2.80 17.53
C THR A 384 -4.29 2.15 17.62
N TRP A 385 -5.31 2.86 17.13
CA TRP A 385 -6.65 2.35 16.85
C TRP A 385 -6.85 2.18 15.36
N ASN A 386 -7.83 1.36 14.96
CA ASN A 386 -8.39 1.39 13.62
C ASN A 386 -9.82 1.94 13.73
N VAL A 387 -10.07 3.14 13.24
CA VAL A 387 -11.39 3.78 13.32
C VAL A 387 -12.21 3.47 12.06
N GLY A 388 -13.49 3.16 12.21
CA GLY A 388 -14.40 2.94 11.09
C GLY A 388 -14.82 4.27 10.47
N LEU A 389 -14.59 4.44 9.17
CA LEU A 389 -14.86 5.66 8.39
C LEU A 389 -15.85 5.44 7.24
N ASP A 390 -16.30 4.21 7.00
CA ASP A 390 -17.34 3.96 5.99
C ASP A 390 -18.64 4.67 6.38
N SER A 391 -19.10 5.53 5.47
CA SER A 391 -20.43 6.11 5.48
C SER A 391 -21.23 5.52 4.33
N LEU A 392 -22.42 5.00 4.62
CA LEU A 392 -23.40 4.67 3.58
C LEU A 392 -24.11 5.93 3.05
N GLU A 393 -23.98 7.06 3.75
CA GLU A 393 -24.58 8.33 3.32
C GLU A 393 -23.68 9.12 2.34
N PRO A 394 -24.23 9.67 1.24
CA PRO A 394 -23.49 10.46 0.26
C PRO A 394 -22.86 11.72 0.88
N GLY A 395 -21.58 11.98 0.58
CA GLY A 395 -20.86 13.19 1.01
C GLY A 395 -19.84 12.97 2.12
N GLY A 396 -19.86 11.81 2.77
CA GLY A 396 -18.97 11.45 3.87
C GLY A 396 -19.35 12.15 5.17
N ALA A 397 -19.32 11.41 6.28
CA ALA A 397 -19.52 12.00 7.60
C ALA A 397 -18.20 12.59 8.12
N GLU A 398 -18.25 13.79 8.69
CA GLU A 398 -17.19 14.27 9.57
C GLU A 398 -17.23 13.44 10.85
N ASN A 399 -16.17 12.68 11.12
CA ASN A 399 -16.04 11.87 12.32
C ASN A 399 -15.14 12.58 13.31
N ARG A 400 -15.67 12.92 14.49
CA ARG A 400 -14.92 13.62 15.54
C ARG A 400 -14.52 12.68 16.65
N PHE A 401 -13.28 12.83 17.08
CA PHE A 401 -12.65 11.97 18.07
C PHE A 401 -11.99 12.79 19.19
N ARG A 402 -12.07 12.27 20.41
CA ARG A 402 -11.28 12.76 21.54
C ARG A 402 -10.59 11.60 22.23
N PHE A 403 -9.31 11.78 22.49
CA PHE A 403 -8.44 10.82 23.12
C PHE A 403 -7.93 11.36 24.46
N ARG A 404 -7.87 10.48 25.47
CA ARG A 404 -7.18 10.73 26.73
C ARG A 404 -6.64 9.45 27.35
N MET A 405 -5.69 9.61 28.27
CA MET A 405 -5.37 8.60 29.27
C MET A 405 -6.21 8.81 30.53
N GLU A 406 -6.81 7.75 31.04
CA GLU A 406 -7.39 7.78 32.39
C GLU A 406 -6.28 7.64 33.46
N PRO A 407 -6.46 8.24 34.66
CA PRO A 407 -5.47 8.23 35.75
C PRO A 407 -5.07 6.84 36.28
#